data_AF-A0A7V1D032-F1
#
_entry.id   AF-A0A7V1D032-F1
#
_cell.length_a   1.000
_cell.length_b   1.000
_cell.length_c   1.000
_cell.angle_alpha   90.00
_cell.angle_beta   90.00
_cell.angle_gamma   90.00
#
_symmetry.space_group_name_H-M   'P 1'
#
loop_
_entity.id
_entity.type
_entity.pdbx_description
1 polymer ?
#
loop_
_entity_poly.entity_id
_entity_poly.type
_entity_poly.pdbx_seq_one_letter_code
_entity_poly.pdbx_strand_id
1 'polypeptide(L)'
;MIRLILVILAIVVLLAVAPLLLGETGYVLISFKQTTIEGSIVAFAITALAIFIGAYLIYKLVRYLWSLYSNTRHRFFARSEERKQAAIEQGVWSLINGDSEQLELALANNSVADNWQDVRYALLAKAALQNNEPNKAIALLDQISPENQLKAAKLWLASGDSSTVTGELKLLAEAKKATALELKLYAEVLVQQQKWTALEQFMPRLLAKKALTDSQWAILLTSYFMAQPESQLTDKYQQLSKNVKAKAHACYLAAMAKAGRLNEIELSLLKMLKKP
;
A
#
# COMPACT_ATOMS: atom_id res chain seq x y z
N MET A 1 -37.72 -16.24 -19.88
CA MET A 1 -37.23 -17.55 -20.35
C MET A 1 -37.81 -18.72 -19.56
N ILE A 2 -37.83 -18.67 -18.21
CA ILE A 2 -38.42 -19.74 -17.37
C ILE A 2 -39.91 -19.98 -17.66
N ARG A 3 -40.72 -18.93 -17.84
CA ARG A 3 -42.15 -19.06 -18.23
C ARG A 3 -42.34 -19.82 -19.56
N LEU A 4 -41.49 -19.58 -20.54
CA LEU A 4 -41.53 -20.26 -21.84
C LEU A 4 -41.14 -21.75 -21.72
N ILE A 5 -40.14 -22.07 -20.89
CA ILE A 5 -39.74 -23.45 -20.60
C ILE A 5 -40.85 -24.20 -19.86
N LEU A 6 -41.52 -23.57 -18.89
CA LEU A 6 -42.64 -24.16 -18.16
C LEU A 6 -43.84 -24.43 -19.08
N VAL A 7 -44.13 -23.52 -20.01
CA VAL A 7 -45.18 -23.71 -21.02
C VAL A 7 -44.84 -24.86 -21.97
N ILE A 8 -43.60 -24.93 -22.46
CA ILE A 8 -43.16 -26.04 -23.33
C ILE A 8 -43.20 -27.37 -22.55
N LEU A 9 -42.78 -27.38 -21.29
CA LEU A 9 -42.85 -28.57 -20.43
C LEU A 9 -44.30 -29.04 -20.24
N ALA A 10 -45.22 -28.10 -19.98
CA ALA A 10 -46.65 -28.40 -19.86
C ALA A 10 -47.22 -28.99 -21.16
N ILE A 11 -46.84 -28.44 -22.32
CA ILE A 11 -47.24 -28.96 -23.64
C ILE A 11 -46.68 -30.36 -23.88
N VAL A 12 -45.43 -30.63 -23.50
CA VAL A 12 -44.80 -31.95 -23.63
C VAL A 12 -45.49 -32.99 -22.75
N VAL A 13 -45.88 -32.63 -21.51
CA VAL A 13 -46.66 -33.50 -20.62
C VAL A 13 -48.04 -33.78 -21.21
N LEU A 14 -48.73 -32.75 -21.73
CA LEU A 14 -50.03 -32.89 -22.39
C LEU A 14 -49.95 -33.80 -23.62
N LEU A 15 -48.91 -33.65 -24.43
CA LEU A 15 -48.65 -34.50 -25.59
C LEU A 15 -48.27 -35.93 -25.20
N ALA A 16 -47.60 -36.15 -24.07
CA ALA A 16 -47.30 -37.49 -23.56
C ALA A 16 -48.55 -38.21 -23.01
N VAL A 17 -49.51 -37.46 -22.46
CA VAL A 17 -50.76 -38.02 -21.90
C VAL A 17 -51.85 -38.21 -22.95
N ALA A 18 -51.85 -37.42 -24.03
CA ALA A 18 -52.86 -37.51 -25.10
C ALA A 18 -53.01 -38.91 -25.74
N PRO A 19 -51.94 -39.68 -26.01
CA PRO A 19 -52.04 -41.01 -26.63
C PRO A 19 -52.55 -42.09 -25.67
N LEU A 20 -52.47 -41.86 -24.35
CA LEU A 20 -53.06 -42.78 -23.35
C LEU A 20 -54.59 -42.71 -23.35
N LEU A 21 -55.18 -41.62 -23.89
CA LEU A 21 -56.62 -41.39 -23.94
C LEU A 21 -57.24 -41.78 -25.29
N LEU A 22 -56.44 -41.82 -26.36
CA LEU A 22 -56.87 -42.18 -27.71
C LEU A 22 -56.65 -43.68 -27.93
N GLY A 23 -57.66 -44.49 -27.61
CA GLY A 23 -57.66 -45.89 -27.99
C GLY A 23 -57.75 -46.01 -29.50
N GLU A 24 -56.71 -46.56 -30.15
CA GLU A 24 -56.76 -47.51 -31.29
C GLU A 24 -55.38 -47.80 -31.96
N THR A 25 -55.26 -49.04 -32.44
CA THR A 25 -54.43 -49.67 -33.51
C THR A 25 -52.91 -49.45 -33.63
N GLY A 26 -52.14 -50.01 -32.71
CA GLY A 26 -50.74 -50.37 -32.98
C GLY A 26 -50.12 -51.12 -31.80
N TYR A 27 -50.26 -52.44 -31.73
CA TYR A 27 -49.89 -53.21 -30.54
C TYR A 27 -48.37 -53.46 -30.45
N VAL A 28 -47.77 -53.08 -29.32
CA VAL A 28 -46.40 -53.46 -28.94
C VAL A 28 -46.43 -54.15 -27.59
N LEU A 29 -45.87 -55.35 -27.56
CA LEU A 29 -45.62 -56.11 -26.36
C LEU A 29 -44.12 -56.17 -26.14
N ILE A 30 -43.65 -55.55 -25.05
CA ILE A 30 -42.27 -55.66 -24.61
C ILE A 30 -42.26 -56.55 -23.37
N SER A 31 -41.72 -57.76 -23.53
CA SER A 31 -41.53 -58.72 -22.45
C SER A 31 -40.10 -58.65 -21.93
N PHE A 32 -39.94 -58.38 -20.63
CA PHE A 32 -38.66 -58.45 -19.94
C PHE A 32 -38.80 -59.34 -18.70
N LYS A 33 -38.25 -60.56 -18.80
CA LYS A 33 -38.32 -61.61 -17.75
C LYS A 33 -39.76 -61.96 -17.32
N GLN A 34 -40.28 -61.34 -16.26
CA GLN A 34 -41.63 -61.57 -15.71
C GLN A 34 -42.54 -60.35 -15.83
N THR A 35 -42.06 -59.24 -16.41
CA THR A 35 -42.86 -58.03 -16.63
C THR A 35 -43.18 -57.90 -18.11
N THR A 36 -44.48 -57.91 -18.41
CA THR A 36 -45.01 -57.65 -19.74
C THR A 36 -45.61 -56.26 -19.74
N ILE A 37 -45.07 -55.37 -20.57
CA ILE A 37 -45.63 -54.04 -20.79
C ILE A 37 -46.37 -54.08 -22.12
N GLU A 38 -47.68 -53.94 -22.05
CA GLU A 38 -48.57 -53.89 -23.20
C GLU A 38 -48.92 -52.43 -23.48
N GLY A 39 -48.71 -51.97 -24.72
CA GLY A 39 -48.96 -50.58 -25.08
C GLY A 39 -49.06 -50.36 -26.59
N SER A 40 -49.37 -49.11 -26.97
CA SER A 40 -49.43 -48.72 -28.38
C SER A 40 -48.06 -48.26 -28.90
N ILE A 41 -47.68 -48.62 -30.14
CA ILE A 41 -46.51 -48.08 -30.87
C ILE A 41 -46.53 -46.55 -30.84
N VAL A 42 -47.71 -45.97 -31.08
CA VAL A 42 -47.92 -44.53 -31.11
C VAL A 42 -47.68 -43.92 -29.72
N ALA A 43 -48.16 -44.59 -28.67
CA ALA A 43 -47.92 -44.17 -27.29
C ALA A 43 -46.43 -44.24 -26.92
N PHE A 44 -45.73 -45.31 -27.31
CA PHE A 44 -44.28 -45.43 -27.08
C PHE A 44 -43.47 -44.38 -27.84
N ALA A 45 -43.77 -44.13 -29.12
CA ALA A 45 -43.07 -43.14 -29.94
C ALA A 45 -43.25 -41.72 -29.39
N ILE A 46 -44.48 -41.35 -29.01
CA ILE A 46 -44.78 -40.03 -28.45
C ILE A 46 -44.16 -39.88 -27.06
N THR A 47 -44.21 -40.92 -26.22
CA THR A 47 -43.56 -40.91 -24.89
C THR A 47 -42.05 -40.78 -25.03
N ALA A 48 -41.42 -41.50 -25.94
CA ALA A 48 -39.98 -41.38 -26.20
C ALA A 48 -39.61 -39.97 -26.68
N LEU A 49 -40.40 -39.39 -27.59
CA LEU A 49 -40.20 -38.02 -28.05
C LEU A 49 -40.35 -37.01 -26.90
N ALA A 50 -41.36 -37.18 -26.04
CA ALA A 50 -41.57 -36.35 -24.87
C ALA A 50 -40.40 -36.43 -23.87
N ILE A 51 -39.86 -37.62 -23.62
CA ILE A 51 -38.68 -37.84 -22.77
C ILE A 51 -37.46 -37.12 -23.36
N PHE A 52 -37.22 -37.22 -24.67
CA PHE A 52 -36.11 -36.54 -25.34
C PHE A 52 -36.22 -35.01 -25.21
N ILE A 53 -37.40 -34.45 -25.45
CA ILE A 53 -37.64 -33.01 -25.31
C ILE A 53 -37.47 -32.58 -23.85
N GLY A 54 -38.01 -33.34 -22.89
CA GLY A 54 -37.86 -33.09 -21.46
C GLY A 54 -36.39 -33.08 -21.02
N ALA A 55 -35.63 -34.09 -21.44
CA ALA A 55 -34.20 -34.18 -21.15
C ALA A 55 -33.41 -33.00 -21.75
N TYR A 56 -33.73 -32.61 -22.99
CA TYR A 56 -33.11 -31.45 -23.64
C TYR A 56 -33.38 -30.13 -22.89
N LEU A 57 -34.61 -29.94 -22.40
CA LEU A 57 -34.97 -28.77 -21.60
C LEU A 57 -34.23 -28.74 -20.26
N ILE A 58 -34.15 -29.89 -19.57
CA ILE A 58 -33.40 -30.02 -18.31
C ILE A 58 -31.92 -29.68 -18.55
N TYR A 59 -31.31 -30.23 -19.59
CA TYR A 59 -29.93 -29.91 -19.97
C TYR A 59 -29.73 -28.40 -20.20
N LYS A 60 -30.64 -27.75 -20.94
CA LYS A 60 -30.56 -26.31 -21.20
C LYS A 60 -30.73 -25.48 -19.91
N LEU A 61 -31.59 -25.93 -19.00
CA LEU A 61 -31.81 -25.28 -17.71
C LEU A 61 -30.57 -25.38 -16.82
N VAL A 62 -29.96 -26.57 -16.71
CA VAL A 62 -28.72 -26.78 -15.95
C VAL A 62 -27.59 -25.92 -16.50
N ARG A 63 -27.42 -25.87 -17.83
CA ARG A 63 -26.41 -25.02 -18.47
C ARG A 63 -26.64 -23.53 -18.21
N TYR A 64 -27.91 -23.09 -18.22
CA TYR A 64 -28.27 -21.71 -17.93
C TYR A 64 -27.98 -21.33 -16.47
N LEU A 65 -28.34 -22.19 -15.52
CA LEU A 65 -28.03 -21.99 -14.10
C LEU A 65 -26.52 -21.94 -13.85
N TRP A 66 -25.75 -22.81 -14.50
CA TRP A 66 -24.28 -22.79 -14.41
C TRP A 66 -23.68 -21.52 -15.02
N SER A 67 -24.23 -21.04 -16.13
CA SER A 67 -23.83 -19.78 -16.77
C SER A 67 -24.11 -18.56 -15.90
N LEU A 68 -25.22 -18.55 -15.16
CA LEU A 68 -25.51 -17.48 -14.20
C LEU A 68 -24.53 -17.53 -13.02
N TYR A 69 -24.23 -18.72 -12.50
CA TYR A 69 -23.30 -18.88 -11.38
C TYR A 69 -21.88 -18.42 -11.72
N SER A 70 -21.36 -18.77 -12.90
CA SER A 70 -20.02 -18.34 -13.32
C SER A 70 -19.94 -16.83 -13.55
N ASN A 71 -20.94 -16.24 -14.20
CA ASN A 71 -20.92 -14.82 -14.58
C ASN A 71 -21.17 -13.88 -13.39
N THR A 72 -21.93 -14.32 -12.39
CA THR A 72 -22.23 -13.50 -11.19
C THR A 72 -21.04 -13.48 -10.23
N ARG A 73 -20.29 -14.58 -10.12
CA ARG A 73 -19.10 -14.66 -9.25
C ARG A 73 -18.01 -13.71 -9.75
N HIS A 74 -17.67 -13.73 -11.05
CA HIS A 74 -16.66 -12.82 -11.60
C HIS A 74 -17.02 -11.35 -11.42
N ARG A 75 -18.29 -10.98 -11.55
CA ARG A 75 -18.72 -9.57 -11.43
C ARG A 75 -18.73 -9.06 -9.98
N PHE A 76 -18.95 -9.93 -8.99
CA PHE A 76 -18.91 -9.54 -7.58
C PHE A 76 -17.47 -9.41 -7.07
N PHE A 77 -16.57 -10.31 -7.48
CA PHE A 77 -15.14 -10.20 -7.16
C PHE A 77 -14.48 -9.02 -7.88
N ALA A 78 -14.80 -8.77 -9.16
CA ALA A 78 -14.28 -7.61 -9.89
C ALA A 78 -14.69 -6.28 -9.22
N ARG A 79 -15.95 -6.16 -8.78
CA ARG A 79 -16.43 -4.97 -8.05
C ARG A 79 -15.77 -4.80 -6.69
N SER A 80 -15.34 -5.88 -6.04
CA SER A 80 -14.61 -5.79 -4.78
C SER A 80 -13.20 -5.25 -4.99
N GLU A 81 -12.50 -5.69 -6.03
CA GLU A 81 -11.16 -5.21 -6.35
C GLU A 81 -11.18 -3.75 -6.84
N GLU A 82 -12.16 -3.38 -7.67
CA GLU A 82 -12.38 -1.98 -8.08
C GLU A 82 -12.59 -1.05 -6.87
N ARG A 83 -13.36 -1.50 -5.86
CA ARG A 83 -13.57 -0.71 -4.63
C ARG A 83 -12.30 -0.55 -3.80
N LYS A 84 -11.49 -1.60 -3.68
CA LYS A 84 -10.19 -1.54 -2.98
C LYS A 84 -9.24 -0.55 -3.66
N GLN A 85 -9.20 -0.57 -4.99
CA GLN A 85 -8.39 0.37 -5.77
C GLN A 85 -8.90 1.80 -5.62
N ALA A 86 -10.22 2.02 -5.73
CA ALA A 86 -10.83 3.33 -5.53
C ALA A 86 -10.54 3.92 -4.13
N ALA A 87 -10.50 3.09 -3.09
CA ALA A 87 -10.16 3.54 -1.74
C ALA A 87 -8.71 4.05 -1.64
N ILE A 88 -7.75 3.34 -2.24
CA ILE A 88 -6.35 3.79 -2.30
C ILE A 88 -6.24 5.05 -3.15
N GLU A 89 -6.87 5.10 -4.32
CA GLU A 89 -6.84 6.26 -5.21
C GLU A 89 -7.39 7.50 -4.50
N GLN A 90 -8.56 7.38 -3.85
CA GLN A 90 -9.14 8.45 -3.05
C GLN A 90 -8.19 8.86 -1.92
N GLY A 91 -7.59 7.91 -1.20
CA GLY A 91 -6.61 8.21 -0.17
C GLY A 91 -5.40 8.99 -0.71
N VAL A 92 -4.86 8.59 -1.86
CA VAL A 92 -3.74 9.32 -2.48
C VAL A 92 -4.16 10.76 -2.85
N TRP A 93 -5.35 10.96 -3.40
CA TRP A 93 -5.87 12.29 -3.69
C TRP A 93 -6.07 13.14 -2.43
N SER A 94 -6.65 12.58 -1.38
CA SER A 94 -6.81 13.26 -0.09
C SER A 94 -5.45 13.67 0.48
N LEU A 95 -4.45 12.79 0.40
CA LEU A 95 -3.09 13.11 0.82
C LEU A 95 -2.46 14.26 0.03
N ILE A 96 -2.63 14.26 -1.30
CA ILE A 96 -2.10 15.31 -2.19
C ILE A 96 -2.73 16.66 -1.84
N ASN A 97 -4.03 16.67 -1.55
CA ASN A 97 -4.77 17.87 -1.17
C ASN A 97 -4.56 18.28 0.30
N GLY A 98 -3.84 17.46 1.09
CA GLY A 98 -3.61 17.71 2.51
C GLY A 98 -4.84 17.50 3.39
N ASP A 99 -5.85 16.77 2.91
CA ASP A 99 -7.06 16.44 3.65
C ASP A 99 -6.87 15.13 4.44
N SER A 100 -6.35 15.26 5.66
CA SER A 100 -6.11 14.14 6.57
C SER A 100 -7.41 13.44 7.00
N GLU A 101 -8.51 14.19 7.15
CA GLU A 101 -9.80 13.62 7.59
C GLU A 101 -10.40 12.73 6.51
N GLN A 102 -10.45 13.19 5.27
CA GLN A 102 -10.91 12.37 4.15
C GLN A 102 -9.98 11.18 3.90
N LEU A 103 -8.67 11.33 4.13
CA LEU A 103 -7.73 10.21 4.04
C LEU A 103 -8.07 9.11 5.04
N GLU A 104 -8.28 9.48 6.32
CA GLU A 104 -8.67 8.54 7.36
C GLU A 104 -10.02 7.89 7.03
N LEU A 105 -11.02 8.65 6.59
CA LEU A 105 -12.32 8.09 6.21
C LEU A 105 -12.23 7.13 5.02
N ALA A 106 -11.44 7.48 4.00
CA ALA A 106 -11.27 6.67 2.79
C ALA A 106 -10.52 5.37 3.08
N LEU A 107 -9.53 5.38 3.99
CA LEU A 107 -8.68 4.22 4.24
C LEU A 107 -9.07 3.43 5.49
N ALA A 108 -9.63 4.04 6.54
CA ALA A 108 -10.03 3.33 7.76
C ALA A 108 -11.25 2.44 7.52
N ASN A 109 -12.24 2.94 6.77
CA ASN A 109 -13.52 2.25 6.57
C ASN A 109 -13.51 1.26 5.40
N ASN A 110 -12.53 1.35 4.50
CA ASN A 110 -12.44 0.49 3.33
C ASN A 110 -11.30 -0.53 3.47
N SER A 111 -11.57 -1.76 3.03
CA SER A 111 -10.51 -2.74 2.80
C SER A 111 -9.67 -2.32 1.61
N VAL A 112 -8.36 -2.58 1.67
CA VAL A 112 -7.43 -2.45 0.55
C VAL A 112 -6.94 -3.83 0.16
N ALA A 113 -6.31 -3.99 -1.01
CA ALA A 113 -5.67 -5.25 -1.36
C ALA A 113 -4.45 -5.51 -0.45
N ASP A 114 -4.14 -6.77 -0.18
CA ASP A 114 -3.13 -7.17 0.81
C ASP A 114 -1.75 -6.54 0.54
N ASN A 115 -1.37 -6.41 -0.74
CA ASN A 115 -0.13 -5.77 -1.17
C ASN A 115 -0.06 -4.25 -0.91
N TRP A 116 -1.20 -3.60 -0.64
CA TRP A 116 -1.28 -2.18 -0.30
C TRP A 116 -1.45 -1.93 1.20
N GLN A 117 -1.53 -2.97 2.03
CA GLN A 117 -1.80 -2.82 3.47
C GLN A 117 -0.70 -2.01 4.17
N ASP A 118 0.57 -2.28 3.89
CA ASP A 118 1.70 -1.51 4.43
C ASP A 118 1.67 -0.05 3.97
N VAL A 119 1.32 0.19 2.71
CA VAL A 119 1.20 1.54 2.15
C VAL A 119 0.03 2.28 2.80
N ARG A 120 -1.11 1.61 3.04
CA ARG A 120 -2.25 2.16 3.77
C ARG A 120 -1.84 2.61 5.17
N TYR A 121 -1.09 1.79 5.91
CA TYR A 121 -0.59 2.18 7.23
C TYR A 121 0.36 3.37 7.18
N ALA A 122 1.27 3.41 6.20
CA ALA A 122 2.16 4.56 5.99
C ALA A 122 1.39 5.84 5.66
N LEU A 123 0.33 5.77 4.84
CA LEU A 123 -0.53 6.90 4.51
C LEU A 123 -1.28 7.41 5.75
N LEU A 124 -1.90 6.50 6.51
CA LEU A 124 -2.59 6.84 7.76
C LEU A 124 -1.63 7.45 8.80
N ALA A 125 -0.43 6.89 8.94
CA ALA A 125 0.59 7.44 9.83
C ALA A 125 0.99 8.87 9.42
N LYS A 126 1.08 9.14 8.11
CA LYS A 126 1.35 10.48 7.60
C LYS A 126 0.21 11.47 7.92
N ALA A 127 -1.05 11.07 7.79
CA ALA A 127 -2.19 11.88 8.21
C ALA A 127 -2.16 12.15 9.73
N ALA A 128 -1.90 11.13 10.54
CA ALA A 128 -1.77 11.29 11.99
C ALA A 128 -0.67 12.31 12.36
N LEU A 129 0.48 12.31 11.65
CA LEU A 129 1.53 13.32 11.84
C LEU A 129 1.08 14.73 11.43
N GLN A 130 0.31 14.86 10.36
CA GLN A 130 -0.26 16.16 9.96
C GLN A 130 -1.24 16.70 11.00
N ASN A 131 -1.96 15.81 11.68
CA ASN A 131 -2.89 16.14 12.76
C ASN A 131 -2.19 16.29 14.14
N ASN A 132 -0.84 16.27 14.17
CA ASN A 132 -0.04 16.39 15.39
C ASN A 132 -0.29 15.25 16.40
N GLU A 133 -0.55 14.03 15.90
CA GLU A 133 -0.77 12.80 16.68
C GLU A 133 0.40 11.79 16.50
N PRO A 134 1.62 12.08 17.02
CA PRO A 134 2.80 11.25 16.78
C PRO A 134 2.69 9.83 17.35
N ASN A 135 2.02 9.64 18.50
CA ASN A 135 1.84 8.33 19.11
C ASN A 135 0.95 7.41 18.25
N LYS A 136 -0.10 7.97 17.64
CA LYS A 136 -0.98 7.24 16.70
C LYS A 136 -0.20 6.87 15.44
N ALA A 137 0.66 7.78 14.96
CA ALA A 137 1.54 7.50 13.84
C ALA A 137 2.50 6.33 14.12
N ILE A 138 3.14 6.28 15.30
CA ILE A 138 4.01 5.16 15.71
C ILE A 138 3.23 3.85 15.70
N ALA A 139 2.07 3.81 16.35
CA ALA A 139 1.24 2.61 16.41
C ALA A 139 0.81 2.10 15.02
N LEU A 140 0.60 3.00 14.05
CA LEU A 140 0.31 2.65 12.67
C LEU A 140 1.56 2.16 11.93
N LEU A 141 2.71 2.78 12.14
CA LEU A 141 3.97 2.37 11.52
C LEU A 141 4.44 1.00 12.03
N ASP A 142 4.17 0.65 13.29
CA ASP A 142 4.43 -0.68 13.86
C ASP A 142 3.66 -1.81 13.15
N GLN A 143 2.53 -1.49 12.50
CA GLN A 143 1.75 -2.46 11.73
C GLN A 143 2.36 -2.75 10.36
N ILE A 144 3.35 -1.97 9.92
CA ILE A 144 4.04 -2.19 8.65
C ILE A 144 4.97 -3.40 8.80
N SER A 145 4.92 -4.27 7.79
CA SER A 145 5.80 -5.45 7.72
C SER A 145 7.28 -5.07 7.87
N PRO A 146 8.10 -5.82 8.63
CA PRO A 146 9.50 -5.48 8.89
C PRO A 146 10.32 -5.15 7.65
N GLU A 147 10.10 -5.89 6.55
CA GLU A 147 10.76 -5.69 5.24
C GLU A 147 10.48 -4.31 4.61
N ASN A 148 9.36 -3.68 4.97
CA ASN A 148 8.90 -2.41 4.42
C ASN A 148 9.02 -1.24 5.40
N GLN A 149 9.39 -1.47 6.66
CA GLN A 149 9.52 -0.39 7.67
C GLN A 149 10.52 0.68 7.26
N LEU A 150 11.64 0.28 6.64
CA LEU A 150 12.64 1.20 6.12
C LEU A 150 12.10 2.12 5.01
N LYS A 151 11.13 1.68 4.21
CA LYS A 151 10.51 2.53 3.16
C LYS A 151 9.78 3.72 3.78
N ALA A 152 9.33 3.59 5.03
CA ALA A 152 8.68 4.63 5.82
C ALA A 152 9.63 5.36 6.79
N ALA A 153 10.95 5.26 6.62
CA ALA A 153 11.95 5.85 7.53
C ALA A 153 11.73 7.34 7.86
N LYS A 154 11.30 8.15 6.89
CA LYS A 154 10.97 9.57 7.13
C LYS A 154 9.81 9.76 8.09
N LEU A 155 8.82 8.88 8.05
CA LEU A 155 7.66 8.95 8.93
C LEU A 155 8.06 8.55 10.36
N TRP A 156 8.90 7.53 10.51
CA TRP A 156 9.53 7.17 11.78
C TRP A 156 10.32 8.33 12.40
N LEU A 157 11.17 8.99 11.59
CA LEU A 157 11.88 10.20 12.02
C LEU A 157 10.92 11.32 12.46
N ALA A 158 9.88 11.59 11.66
CA ALA A 158 8.90 12.63 11.95
C ALA A 158 8.02 12.31 13.17
N SER A 159 7.80 11.04 13.49
CA SER A 159 7.02 10.62 14.65
C SER A 159 7.79 10.68 15.97
N GLY A 160 9.11 10.88 15.92
CA GLY A 160 9.96 10.95 17.11
C GLY A 160 10.66 9.63 17.44
N ASP A 161 10.20 8.51 16.88
CA ASP A 161 10.83 7.21 17.10
C ASP A 161 11.75 6.84 15.93
N SER A 162 13.04 7.04 16.14
CA SER A 162 14.07 6.66 15.18
C SER A 162 14.70 5.30 15.49
N SER A 163 14.36 4.68 16.62
CA SER A 163 15.08 3.52 17.14
C SER A 163 14.91 2.28 16.26
N THR A 164 13.71 2.07 15.73
CA THR A 164 13.31 0.95 14.88
C THR A 164 14.15 0.87 13.60
N VAL A 165 14.34 2.00 12.91
CA VAL A 165 14.99 2.02 11.59
C VAL A 165 16.50 2.25 11.66
N THR A 166 17.03 2.72 12.80
CA THR A 166 18.44 3.15 12.93
C THR A 166 19.45 2.07 12.55
N GLY A 167 19.24 0.84 13.00
CA GLY A 167 20.17 -0.27 12.78
C GLY A 167 20.36 -0.56 11.29
N GLU A 168 19.24 -0.71 10.58
CA GLU A 168 19.23 -1.00 9.14
C GLU A 168 19.72 0.21 8.32
N LEU A 169 19.27 1.43 8.65
CA LEU A 169 19.73 2.66 8.00
C LEU A 169 21.24 2.85 8.10
N LYS A 170 21.82 2.52 9.26
CA LYS A 170 23.27 2.58 9.47
C LYS A 170 24.00 1.67 8.49
N LEU A 171 23.59 0.41 8.40
CA LEU A 171 24.21 -0.57 7.50
C LEU A 171 24.16 -0.12 6.04
N LEU A 172 23.02 0.42 5.61
CA LEU A 172 22.85 0.94 4.25
C LEU A 172 23.69 2.19 3.99
N ALA A 173 23.71 3.14 4.93
CA ALA A 173 24.51 4.36 4.82
C ALA A 173 26.03 4.06 4.80
N GLU A 174 26.48 3.03 5.51
CA GLU A 174 27.87 2.58 5.55
C GLU A 174 28.27 1.74 4.33
N ALA A 175 27.31 1.20 3.57
CA ALA A 175 27.56 0.43 2.36
C ALA A 175 28.18 1.26 1.23
N LYS A 176 29.08 0.66 0.43
CA LYS A 176 29.80 1.37 -0.66
C LYS A 176 28.87 2.00 -1.71
N LYS A 177 27.71 1.39 -1.94
CA LYS A 177 26.69 1.82 -2.92
C LYS A 177 25.53 2.62 -2.30
N ALA A 178 25.71 3.16 -1.09
CA ALA A 178 24.71 4.00 -0.43
C ALA A 178 24.23 5.14 -1.34
N THR A 179 22.92 5.31 -1.41
CA THR A 179 22.27 6.43 -2.11
C THR A 179 22.31 7.71 -1.28
N ALA A 180 22.21 8.86 -1.94
CA ALA A 180 22.17 10.15 -1.27
C ALA A 180 21.03 10.26 -0.24
N LEU A 181 19.88 9.63 -0.53
CA LEU A 181 18.72 9.62 0.37
C LEU A 181 19.00 8.82 1.65
N GLU A 182 19.58 7.63 1.55
CA GLU A 182 19.96 6.81 2.73
C GLU A 182 20.96 7.54 3.62
N LEU A 183 21.98 8.15 3.01
CA LEU A 183 22.97 8.95 3.74
C LEU A 183 22.31 10.13 4.47
N LYS A 184 21.41 10.84 3.79
CA LYS A 184 20.66 11.96 4.37
C LYS A 184 19.79 11.51 5.55
N LEU A 185 19.02 10.44 5.39
CA LEU A 185 18.16 9.92 6.45
C LEU A 185 18.96 9.50 7.67
N TYR A 186 20.11 8.83 7.47
CA TYR A 186 20.96 8.43 8.58
C TYR A 186 21.54 9.66 9.31
N ALA A 187 21.88 10.72 8.60
CA ALA A 187 22.30 11.98 9.22
C ALA A 187 21.19 12.59 10.09
N GLU A 188 19.94 12.59 9.61
CA GLU A 188 18.77 13.06 10.37
C GLU A 188 18.53 12.21 11.63
N VAL A 189 18.65 10.88 11.53
CA VAL A 189 18.61 9.96 12.70
C VAL A 189 19.65 10.35 13.74
N LEU A 190 20.90 10.57 13.33
CA LEU A 190 21.99 10.89 14.25
C LEU A 190 21.77 12.21 14.99
N VAL A 191 21.22 13.22 14.29
CA VAL A 191 20.84 14.51 14.87
C VAL A 191 19.71 14.31 15.90
N GLN A 192 18.65 13.58 15.53
CA GLN A 192 17.51 13.33 16.43
C GLN A 192 17.91 12.56 17.70
N GLN A 193 18.83 11.60 17.57
CA GLN A 193 19.36 10.82 18.70
C GLN A 193 20.50 11.51 19.46
N GLN A 194 20.85 12.75 19.09
CA GLN A 194 21.95 13.51 19.70
C GLN A 194 23.31 12.78 19.66
N LYS A 195 23.52 11.90 18.68
CA LYS A 195 24.76 11.13 18.49
C LYS A 195 25.81 11.95 17.74
N TRP A 196 26.21 13.09 18.32
CA TRP A 196 27.05 14.09 17.68
C TRP A 196 28.43 13.57 17.28
N THR A 197 29.07 12.74 18.10
CA THR A 197 30.38 12.14 17.78
C THR A 197 30.32 11.24 16.55
N ALA A 198 29.25 10.46 16.40
CA ALA A 198 29.04 9.63 15.21
C ALA A 198 28.73 10.48 13.98
N LEU A 199 28.01 11.59 14.16
CA LEU A 199 27.73 12.56 13.09
C LEU A 199 29.04 13.19 12.57
N GLU A 200 29.94 13.63 13.45
CA GLU A 200 31.24 14.19 13.08
C GLU A 200 32.04 13.26 12.17
N GLN A 201 32.10 11.97 12.52
CA GLN A 201 32.79 10.95 11.72
C GLN A 201 32.10 10.67 10.37
N PHE A 202 30.78 10.87 10.30
CA PHE A 202 29.98 10.61 9.11
C PHE A 202 29.93 11.78 8.12
N MET A 203 30.07 13.03 8.59
CA MET A 203 30.03 14.25 7.76
C MET A 203 30.97 14.23 6.53
N PRO A 204 32.23 13.77 6.59
CA PRO A 204 33.10 13.71 5.41
C PRO A 204 32.53 12.85 4.29
N ARG A 205 31.83 11.76 4.64
CA ARG A 205 31.20 10.84 3.69
C ARG A 205 29.98 11.46 3.03
N LEU A 206 29.16 12.18 3.81
CA LEU A 206 28.03 12.98 3.28
C LEU A 206 28.50 13.99 2.23
N LEU A 207 29.62 14.65 2.49
CA LEU A 207 30.19 15.66 1.61
C LEU A 207 30.78 15.02 0.35
N ALA A 208 31.53 13.92 0.48
CA ALA A 208 32.13 13.21 -0.64
C ALA A 208 31.09 12.71 -1.66
N LYS A 209 29.92 12.28 -1.18
CA LYS A 209 28.80 11.81 -2.02
C LYS A 209 27.82 12.92 -2.43
N LYS A 210 28.06 14.18 -2.03
CA LYS A 210 27.18 15.33 -2.30
C LYS A 210 25.72 15.04 -1.90
N ALA A 211 25.53 14.37 -0.76
CA ALA A 211 24.22 13.89 -0.34
C ALA A 211 23.26 15.02 0.11
N LEU A 212 23.81 16.17 0.50
CA LEU A 212 23.05 17.31 1.02
C LEU A 212 23.28 18.56 0.16
N THR A 213 22.22 19.35 0.03
CA THR A 213 22.27 20.71 -0.53
C THR A 213 22.88 21.70 0.47
N ASP A 214 23.25 22.89 0.00
CA ASP A 214 23.88 23.90 0.86
C ASP A 214 22.97 24.37 2.00
N SER A 215 21.67 24.47 1.78
CA SER A 215 20.69 24.79 2.83
C SER A 215 20.58 23.67 3.86
N GLN A 216 20.59 22.40 3.43
CA GLN A 216 20.54 21.25 4.33
C GLN A 216 21.82 21.13 5.17
N TRP A 217 22.98 21.42 4.58
CA TRP A 217 24.23 21.53 5.32
C TRP A 217 24.16 22.61 6.40
N ALA A 218 23.61 23.78 6.07
CA ALA A 218 23.45 24.86 7.03
C ALA A 218 22.56 24.45 8.21
N ILE A 219 21.43 23.79 7.95
CA ILE A 219 20.52 23.29 9.00
C ILE A 219 21.24 22.27 9.89
N LEU A 220 21.90 21.28 9.28
CA LEU A 220 22.61 20.22 10.00
C LEU A 220 23.73 20.79 10.87
N LEU A 221 24.57 21.66 10.32
CA LEU A 221 25.69 22.26 11.03
C LEU A 221 25.22 23.23 12.12
N THR A 222 24.14 23.96 11.89
CA THR A 222 23.53 24.81 12.93
C THR A 222 23.04 23.96 14.09
N SER A 223 22.31 22.86 13.82
CA SER A 223 21.86 21.95 14.87
C SER A 223 23.03 21.32 15.65
N TYR A 224 24.10 20.95 14.96
CA TYR A 224 25.32 20.43 15.57
C TYR A 224 25.99 21.44 16.50
N PHE A 225 26.26 22.68 16.04
CA PHE A 225 26.91 23.70 16.88
C PHE A 225 26.03 24.17 18.03
N MET A 226 24.72 24.27 17.84
CA MET A 226 23.79 24.62 18.92
C MET A 226 23.74 23.59 20.05
N ALA A 227 24.05 22.33 19.76
CA ALA A 227 24.09 21.27 20.75
C ALA A 227 25.43 21.17 21.49
N GLN A 228 26.48 21.86 21.04
CA GLN A 228 27.79 21.84 21.70
C GLN A 228 27.88 22.90 22.81
N PRO A 229 28.69 22.65 23.87
CA PRO A 229 29.00 23.65 24.87
C PRO A 229 29.71 24.87 24.27
N GLU A 230 29.36 26.08 24.70
CA GLU A 230 29.92 27.35 24.20
C GLU A 230 31.44 27.45 24.35
N SER A 231 32.00 26.79 25.36
CA SER A 231 33.45 26.74 25.61
C SER A 231 34.20 25.85 24.62
N GLN A 232 33.53 24.87 24.01
CA GLN A 232 34.14 23.87 23.13
C GLN A 232 33.88 24.13 21.64
N LEU A 233 33.16 25.19 21.28
CA LEU A 233 32.80 25.50 19.89
C LEU A 233 34.02 25.59 18.97
N THR A 234 35.07 26.28 19.42
CA THR A 234 36.31 26.46 18.65
C THR A 234 37.03 25.13 18.43
N ASP A 235 37.16 24.32 19.49
CA ASP A 235 37.83 23.01 19.42
C ASP A 235 37.06 22.04 18.51
N LYS A 236 35.73 22.00 18.66
CA LYS A 236 34.84 21.20 17.83
C LYS A 236 34.87 21.63 16.37
N TYR A 237 34.93 22.92 16.08
CA TYR A 237 35.14 23.42 14.72
C TYR A 237 36.50 22.99 14.17
N GLN A 238 37.57 23.04 14.98
CA GLN A 238 38.91 22.65 14.55
C GLN A 238 39.07 21.14 14.30
N GLN A 239 38.27 20.29 14.95
CA GLN A 239 38.27 18.85 14.74
C GLN A 239 37.58 18.41 13.43
N LEU A 240 36.78 19.27 12.80
CA LEU A 240 36.12 18.95 11.53
C LEU A 240 37.14 18.78 10.38
N SER A 241 36.84 17.89 9.44
CA SER A 241 37.67 17.73 8.24
C SER A 241 37.72 19.03 7.41
N LYS A 242 38.83 19.25 6.69
CA LYS A 242 39.08 20.47 5.89
C LYS A 242 37.92 20.86 4.98
N ASN A 243 37.29 19.88 4.33
CA ASN A 243 36.20 20.12 3.38
C ASN A 243 34.88 20.48 4.11
N VAL A 244 34.64 19.88 5.28
CA VAL A 244 33.45 20.19 6.09
C VAL A 244 33.59 21.56 6.74
N LYS A 245 34.80 21.94 7.19
CA LYS A 245 35.09 23.28 7.73
C LYS A 245 34.67 24.41 6.79
N ALA A 246 34.90 24.25 5.48
CA ALA A 246 34.52 25.26 4.49
C ALA A 246 33.00 25.53 4.47
N LYS A 247 32.17 24.50 4.65
CA LYS A 247 30.70 24.62 4.75
C LYS A 247 30.25 25.06 6.15
N ALA A 248 30.99 24.66 7.18
CA ALA A 248 30.69 24.95 8.59
C ALA A 248 31.04 26.36 9.05
N HIS A 249 31.93 27.07 8.34
CA HIS A 249 32.47 28.36 8.77
C HIS A 249 31.38 29.40 9.09
N ALA A 250 30.39 29.57 8.21
CA ALA A 250 29.31 30.52 8.46
C ALA A 250 28.45 30.14 9.67
N CYS A 251 28.11 28.86 9.84
CA CYS A 251 27.34 28.36 10.97
C CYS A 251 28.13 28.48 12.30
N TYR A 252 29.44 28.24 12.26
CA TYR A 252 30.32 28.41 13.42
C TYR A 252 30.35 29.86 13.89
N LEU A 253 30.52 30.81 12.97
CA LEU A 253 30.49 32.25 13.30
C LEU A 253 29.14 32.67 13.87
N ALA A 254 28.04 32.16 13.32
CA ALA A 254 26.69 32.42 13.84
C ALA A 254 26.50 31.86 15.26
N ALA A 255 27.00 30.65 15.54
CA ALA A 255 26.95 30.05 16.88
C ALA A 255 27.78 30.83 17.89
N MET A 256 29.01 31.24 17.52
CA MET A 256 29.89 32.05 18.37
C MET A 256 29.33 33.45 18.64
N ALA A 257 28.69 34.08 17.65
CA ALA A 257 28.02 35.36 17.82
C ALA A 257 26.83 35.24 18.79
N LYS A 258 26.05 34.16 18.68
CA LYS A 258 24.93 33.88 19.59
C LYS A 258 25.39 33.63 21.03
N ALA A 259 26.54 32.98 21.21
CA ALA A 259 27.18 32.77 22.51
C ALA A 259 27.84 34.05 23.10
N GLY A 260 27.73 35.20 22.43
CA GLY A 260 28.31 36.46 22.89
C GLY A 260 29.84 36.56 22.79
N ARG A 261 30.51 35.58 22.16
CA ARG A 261 31.98 35.51 22.04
C ARG A 261 32.48 36.24 20.78
N LEU A 262 32.02 37.48 20.58
CA LEU A 262 32.31 38.27 19.38
C LEU A 262 33.80 38.58 19.21
N ASN A 263 34.52 38.79 20.31
CA ASN A 263 35.95 39.11 20.32
C ASN A 263 36.80 38.01 19.66
N GLU A 264 36.36 36.74 19.72
CA GLU A 264 37.10 35.60 19.15
C GLU A 264 36.86 35.43 17.64
N ILE A 265 35.80 36.05 17.11
CA ILE A 265 35.41 35.93 15.71
C ILE A 265 35.50 37.24 14.92
N GLU A 266 35.78 38.35 15.58
CA GLU A 266 35.83 39.70 15.01
C GLU A 266 36.74 39.78 13.77
N LEU A 267 37.97 39.28 13.88
CA LEU A 267 38.93 39.28 12.76
C LEU A 267 38.43 38.45 11.55
N SER A 268 37.68 37.38 11.80
CA SER A 268 37.11 36.53 10.74
C SER A 268 35.92 37.21 10.09
N LEU A 269 35.08 37.90 10.86
CA LEU A 269 33.95 38.70 10.36
C LEU A 269 34.43 39.88 9.51
N LEU A 270 35.46 40.61 9.99
CA LEU A 270 36.08 41.71 9.24
C LEU A 270 36.70 41.25 7.93
N LYS A 271 37.29 40.05 7.88
CA LYS A 271 37.81 39.47 6.63
C LYS A 271 36.70 39.09 5.65
N MET A 272 35.52 38.70 6.13
CA MET A 272 34.36 38.42 5.26
C MET A 272 33.78 39.70 4.66
N LEU A 273 33.71 40.78 5.42
CA LEU A 273 33.26 42.09 4.92
C LEU A 273 34.21 42.70 3.87
N LYS A 274 35.49 42.32 3.88
CA LYS A 274 36.51 42.80 2.92
C LYS A 274 36.58 41.98 1.62
N LYS A 275 35.87 40.86 1.51
CA LYS A 275 35.78 40.10 0.27
C LYS A 275 34.55 40.59 -0.52
N PRO A 276 34.73 41.23 -1.69
CA PRO A 276 33.62 41.57 -2.59
C PRO A 276 32.95 40.32 -3.16
#